data_AF-L0GZD3-F1
#
_entry.id   AF-L0GZD3-F1
#
_cell.length_a   1.000
_cell.length_b   1.000
_cell.length_c   1.000
_cell.angle_alpha   90.00
_cell.angle_beta   90.00
_cell.angle_gamma   90.00
#
_symmetry.space_group_name_H-M   'P 1'
#
loop_
_entity.id
_entity.type
_entity.pdbx_description
1 polymer ?
#
loop_
_entity_poly.entity_id
_entity_poly.type
_entity_poly.pdbx_seq_one_letter_code
_entity_poly.pdbx_strand_id
1 'polypeptide(L)'
;MQRELIVLARAAAVGGLAQAQAGTIDFQAVAAATTDAEKRQVRVSPQVEVDGKSIEIGYHTILRSGYKKAETYGQILDEDGDPVVAEDGSPVISNASDFASLCRSFSIRTGNRIRTS
;
A
#
# COMPACT_ATOMS: atom_id res chain seq x y z
N MET A 1 36.29 -11.79 -46.45
CA MET A 1 36.44 -10.74 -45.41
C MET A 1 35.15 -9.99 -45.07
N GLN A 2 34.31 -9.57 -46.03
CA GLN A 2 33.13 -8.72 -45.69
C GLN A 2 31.94 -9.43 -45.02
N ARG A 3 31.80 -10.76 -45.16
CA ARG A 3 30.70 -11.53 -44.55
C ARG A 3 30.90 -11.75 -43.04
N GLU A 4 32.14 -11.89 -42.60
CA GLU A 4 32.55 -12.02 -41.19
C GLU A 4 32.22 -10.75 -40.38
N LEU A 5 32.47 -9.58 -40.97
CA LEU A 5 32.18 -8.27 -40.34
C LEU A 5 30.68 -8.03 -40.12
N ILE A 6 29.82 -8.51 -41.01
CA ILE A 6 28.36 -8.33 -40.91
C ILE A 6 27.77 -9.22 -39.80
N VAL A 7 28.33 -10.41 -39.60
CA VAL A 7 27.89 -11.34 -38.56
C VAL A 7 28.30 -10.84 -37.16
N LEU A 8 29.49 -10.26 -37.02
CA LEU A 8 29.95 -9.68 -35.76
C LEU A 8 29.14 -8.44 -35.34
N ALA A 9 28.77 -7.57 -36.30
CA ALA A 9 27.96 -6.39 -36.04
C ALA A 9 26.51 -6.73 -35.63
N ARG A 10 25.95 -7.85 -36.12
CA ARG A 10 24.62 -8.32 -35.72
C ARG A 10 24.62 -9.01 -34.35
N ALA A 11 25.69 -9.70 -33.97
CA ALA A 11 25.81 -10.30 -32.65
C ALA A 11 25.94 -9.24 -31.53
N ALA A 12 26.65 -8.13 -31.79
CA ALA A 12 26.77 -7.01 -30.86
C ALA A 12 25.45 -6.24 -30.66
N ALA A 13 24.59 -6.16 -31.68
CA ALA A 13 23.31 -5.45 -31.61
C ALA A 13 22.22 -6.19 -30.81
N VAL A 14 22.32 -7.52 -30.67
CA VAL A 14 21.34 -8.33 -29.93
C VAL A 14 21.71 -8.45 -28.44
N GLY A 15 22.99 -8.35 -28.09
CA GLY A 15 23.46 -8.40 -26.69
C GLY A 15 23.16 -7.16 -25.84
N GLY A 16 22.81 -6.02 -26.46
CA GLY A 16 22.57 -4.75 -25.78
C GLY A 16 21.11 -4.46 -25.40
N LEU A 17 20.15 -5.26 -25.84
CA LEU A 17 18.71 -4.96 -25.73
C LEU A 17 18.05 -5.50 -24.46
N ALA A 18 18.80 -6.18 -23.59
CA ALA A 18 18.29 -6.77 -22.36
C ALA A 18 19.06 -6.26 -21.13
N GLN A 19 19.30 -4.96 -21.03
CA GLN A 19 19.35 -4.36 -19.70
C GLN A 19 17.93 -4.39 -19.17
N ALA A 20 17.67 -5.30 -18.23
CA ALA A 20 16.56 -5.12 -17.30
C ALA A 20 16.83 -3.81 -16.56
N GLN A 21 16.32 -2.70 -17.11
CA GLN A 21 16.31 -1.42 -16.44
C GLN A 21 15.44 -1.64 -15.20
N ALA A 22 16.05 -1.63 -14.02
CA ALA A 22 15.29 -1.48 -12.80
C ALA A 22 14.56 -0.15 -12.93
N GLY A 23 13.23 -0.17 -12.95
CA GLY A 23 12.44 1.05 -13.08
C GLY A 23 12.79 2.04 -11.97
N THR A 24 12.73 3.34 -12.26
CA THR A 24 13.00 4.38 -11.27
C THR A 24 11.71 4.82 -10.61
N ILE A 25 11.77 5.10 -9.31
CA ILE A 25 10.67 5.66 -8.54
C ILE A 25 11.23 6.81 -7.70
N ASP A 26 10.78 8.02 -7.99
CA ASP A 26 11.24 9.24 -7.35
C ASP A 26 10.06 10.01 -6.75
N PHE A 27 10.16 10.35 -5.47
CA PHE A 27 9.11 11.10 -4.75
C PHE A 27 9.53 12.54 -4.55
N GLN A 28 8.60 13.47 -4.70
CA GLN A 28 8.83 14.85 -4.27
C GLN A 28 9.01 14.91 -2.75
N ALA A 29 10.07 15.57 -2.29
CA ALA A 29 10.40 15.68 -0.87
C ALA A 29 9.31 16.44 -0.09
N VAL A 30 9.03 15.98 1.14
CA VAL A 30 8.14 16.64 2.10
C VAL A 30 9.00 17.15 3.26
N ALA A 31 8.88 18.43 3.58
CA ALA A 31 9.62 19.01 4.70
C ALA A 31 9.24 18.36 6.04
N ALA A 32 10.20 18.22 6.96
CA ALA A 32 9.94 17.71 8.31
C ALA A 32 8.88 18.58 9.03
N ALA A 33 8.06 17.97 9.89
CA ALA A 33 7.11 18.71 10.72
C ALA A 33 7.84 19.35 11.90
N THR A 34 7.70 20.66 12.04
CA THR A 34 8.38 21.46 13.09
C THR A 34 7.41 22.07 14.08
N THR A 35 6.15 22.26 13.67
CA THR A 35 5.08 22.77 14.53
C THR A 35 4.15 21.66 15.00
N ASP A 36 3.47 21.91 16.12
CA ASP A 36 2.46 21.00 16.67
C ASP A 36 1.28 20.81 15.69
N ALA A 37 0.89 21.88 14.98
CA ALA A 37 -0.14 21.79 13.95
C ALA A 37 0.29 20.87 12.78
N GLU A 38 1.53 20.97 12.31
CA GLU A 38 2.07 20.11 11.25
C GLU A 38 2.14 18.64 11.70
N LYS A 39 2.51 18.37 12.95
CA LYS A 39 2.58 17.01 13.51
C LYS A 39 1.22 16.31 13.56
N ARG A 40 0.12 17.08 13.61
CA ARG A 40 -1.25 16.53 13.60
C ARG A 40 -1.80 16.27 12.20
N GLN A 41 -1.06 16.62 11.15
CA GLN A 41 -1.48 16.45 9.77
C GLN A 41 -0.81 15.25 9.12
N VAL A 42 -1.54 14.55 8.25
CA VAL A 42 -0.94 13.57 7.35
C VAL A 42 -0.35 14.34 6.17
N ARG A 43 0.98 14.41 6.10
CA ARG A 43 1.73 15.12 5.05
C ARG A 43 2.37 14.09 4.13
N VAL A 44 2.04 14.13 2.85
CA VAL A 44 2.50 13.19 1.84
C VAL A 44 3.01 13.93 0.61
N SER A 45 3.84 13.26 -0.18
CA SER A 45 4.21 13.75 -1.51
C SER A 45 2.96 13.80 -2.40
N PRO A 46 2.72 14.88 -3.17
CA PRO A 46 1.57 14.97 -4.06
C PRO A 46 1.75 14.19 -5.36
N GLN A 47 3.00 13.83 -5.70
CA GLN A 47 3.34 13.23 -6.98
C GLN A 47 4.54 12.30 -6.84
N VAL A 48 4.55 11.24 -7.64
CA VAL A 48 5.67 10.32 -7.83
C VAL A 48 6.02 10.25 -9.31
N GLU A 49 7.31 10.25 -9.63
CA GLU A 49 7.79 9.92 -10.97
C GLU A 49 8.12 8.44 -11.01
N VAL A 50 7.51 7.71 -11.95
CA VAL A 50 7.77 6.30 -12.23
C VAL A 50 8.22 6.19 -13.67
N ASP A 51 9.47 5.78 -13.89
CA ASP A 51 10.08 5.66 -15.23
C ASP A 51 9.93 6.95 -16.07
N GLY A 52 10.15 8.11 -15.44
CA GLY A 52 10.01 9.44 -16.08
C GLY A 52 8.57 9.88 -16.32
N LYS A 53 7.57 9.09 -15.89
CA LYS A 53 6.15 9.48 -15.93
C LYS A 53 5.69 9.97 -14.57
N SER A 54 5.17 11.19 -14.57
CA SER A 54 4.58 11.80 -13.38
C SER A 54 3.18 11.24 -13.09
N ILE A 55 2.95 10.83 -11.85
CA ILE A 55 1.69 10.22 -11.35
C ILE A 55 1.29 10.92 -10.05
N GLU A 56 0.06 11.45 -10.01
CA GLU A 56 -0.50 12.01 -8.78
C GLU A 56 -0.73 10.93 -7.73
N ILE A 57 -0.35 11.23 -6.49
CA ILE A 57 -0.53 10.35 -5.35
C ILE A 57 -1.07 11.11 -4.15
N GLY A 58 -1.57 10.37 -3.17
CA GLY A 58 -2.11 10.91 -1.94
C GLY A 58 -2.28 9.82 -0.89
N TYR A 59 -3.01 10.15 0.17
CA TYR A 59 -3.39 9.17 1.18
C TYR A 59 -4.91 9.05 1.25
N HIS A 60 -5.37 7.87 1.65
CA HIS A 60 -6.76 7.62 1.99
C HIS A 60 -6.82 7.07 3.41
N THR A 61 -7.70 7.65 4.22
CA THR A 61 -7.96 7.10 5.55
C THR A 61 -8.83 5.87 5.41
N ILE A 62 -8.30 4.69 5.76
CA ILE A 62 -9.07 3.43 5.76
C ILE A 62 -9.81 3.27 7.09
N LEU A 63 -9.11 3.46 8.21
CA LEU A 63 -9.64 3.38 9.57
C LEU A 63 -8.91 4.41 10.47
N ARG A 64 -9.58 4.84 11.54
CA ARG A 64 -9.04 5.64 12.63
C ARG A 64 -9.59 5.08 13.94
N SER A 65 -8.84 5.19 15.04
CA SER A 65 -9.36 4.81 16.36
C SER A 65 -10.70 5.48 16.64
N GLY A 66 -11.66 4.72 17.14
CA GLY A 66 -13.04 5.18 17.35
C GLY A 66 -13.92 5.12 16.10
N TYR A 67 -13.37 4.82 14.92
CA TYR A 67 -14.18 4.60 13.73
C TYR A 67 -15.02 3.33 13.90
N LYS A 68 -16.33 3.49 13.89
CA LYS A 68 -17.31 2.41 14.06
C LYS A 68 -17.80 1.92 12.71
N LYS A 69 -17.70 0.61 12.48
CA LYS A 69 -18.36 -0.06 11.35
C LYS A 69 -19.22 -1.23 11.82
N ALA A 70 -18.65 -2.43 11.89
CA ALA A 70 -19.25 -3.54 12.66
C ALA A 70 -18.82 -3.37 14.12
N GLU A 71 -17.51 -3.45 14.35
CA GLU A 71 -16.86 -3.11 15.60
C GLU A 71 -16.26 -1.70 15.55
N THR A 72 -15.90 -1.17 16.72
CA THR A 72 -15.16 0.09 16.85
C THR A 72 -13.66 -0.20 16.80
N TYR A 73 -12.96 0.41 15.83
CA TYR A 73 -11.52 0.21 15.70
C TYR A 73 -10.78 0.80 16.90
N GLY A 74 -9.91 0.00 17.53
CA GLY A 74 -9.17 0.38 18.74
C GLY A 74 -9.96 0.28 20.04
N GLN A 75 -11.19 -0.27 20.03
CA GLN A 75 -11.92 -0.58 21.26
C GLN A 75 -11.16 -1.62 22.08
N ILE A 76 -10.95 -1.34 23.36
CA ILE A 76 -10.42 -2.32 24.31
C ILE A 76 -11.58 -3.16 24.82
N LEU A 77 -11.39 -4.48 24.80
CA LEU A 77 -12.32 -5.47 25.32
C LEU A 77 -11.69 -6.18 26.52
N ASP A 78 -12.51 -6.62 27.48
CA ASP A 78 -12.09 -7.48 28.58
C ASP A 78 -12.05 -8.98 28.17
N GLU A 79 -11.87 -9.86 29.14
CA GLU A 79 -11.78 -11.31 28.91
C GLU A 79 -13.10 -11.96 28.46
N ASP A 80 -14.23 -11.34 28.79
CA ASP A 80 -15.57 -11.79 28.39
C ASP A 80 -15.95 -11.24 27.00
N GLY A 81 -15.13 -10.32 26.46
CA GLY A 81 -15.34 -9.67 25.18
C GLY A 81 -16.18 -8.39 25.28
N ASP A 82 -16.46 -7.92 26.49
CA ASP A 82 -17.23 -6.72 26.73
C ASP A 82 -16.33 -5.46 26.64
N PRO A 83 -16.86 -4.31 26.20
CA PRO A 83 -16.08 -3.07 26.15
C PRO A 83 -15.63 -2.63 27.54
N VAL A 84 -14.32 -2.41 27.69
CA VAL A 84 -13.80 -1.70 28.86
C VAL A 84 -14.30 -0.26 28.81
N VAL A 85 -14.90 0.20 29.92
CA VAL A 85 -15.46 1.55 30.04
C VAL A 85 -14.65 2.42 31.01
N ALA A 86 -14.59 3.72 30.73
CA ALA A 86 -14.04 4.71 31.64
C ALA A 86 -15.03 5.04 32.77
N GLU A 87 -14.60 5.85 33.74
CA GLU A 87 -15.42 6.26 34.90
C GLU A 87 -16.71 6.99 34.50
N ASP A 88 -16.72 7.66 33.35
CA ASP A 88 -17.89 8.34 32.78
C ASP A 88 -18.83 7.42 31.99
N GLY A 89 -18.52 6.12 31.93
CA GLY A 89 -19.26 5.10 31.18
C GLY A 89 -18.97 5.09 29.68
N SER A 90 -18.07 5.95 29.17
CA SER A 90 -17.67 5.91 27.76
C SER A 90 -16.73 4.73 27.48
N PRO A 91 -16.78 4.11 26.28
CA PRO A 91 -15.86 3.03 25.95
C PRO A 91 -14.41 3.54 25.84
N VAL A 92 -13.47 2.76 26.37
CA VAL A 92 -12.04 3.07 26.26
C VAL A 92 -11.55 2.73 24.85
N ILE A 93 -11.10 3.75 24.13
CA ILE A 93 -10.55 3.63 22.77
C ILE A 93 -9.04 3.87 22.80
N SER A 94 -8.27 2.88 22.35
CA SER A 94 -6.82 3.02 22.20
C SER A 94 -6.46 3.98 21.05
N ASN A 95 -5.58 4.92 21.34
CA ASN A 95 -4.93 5.78 20.34
C ASN A 95 -3.60 5.19 19.82
N ALA A 96 -3.18 4.03 20.31
CA ALA A 96 -1.91 3.37 20.00
C ALA A 96 -2.16 1.98 19.37
N SER A 97 -2.87 1.97 18.24
CA SER A 97 -3.13 0.75 17.46
C SER A 97 -1.94 0.46 16.55
N ASP A 98 -0.95 -0.28 17.06
CA ASP A 98 0.32 -0.51 16.36
C ASP A 98 0.29 -1.68 15.36
N PHE A 99 -0.61 -2.66 15.55
CA PHE A 99 -0.67 -3.87 14.73
C PHE A 99 -2.02 -4.02 14.02
N ALA A 100 -1.99 -3.96 12.69
CA ALA A 100 -3.14 -4.26 11.84
C ALA A 100 -2.70 -5.04 10.60
N SER A 101 -3.54 -5.96 10.14
CA SER A 101 -3.34 -6.71 8.90
C SER A 101 -4.46 -6.42 7.92
N LEU A 102 -4.11 -6.16 6.66
CA LEU A 102 -5.08 -6.10 5.56
C LEU A 102 -5.26 -7.51 4.98
N CYS A 103 -6.28 -8.21 5.45
CA CYS A 103 -6.62 -9.55 4.94
C CYS A 103 -7.52 -9.44 3.71
N ARG A 104 -7.07 -9.96 2.57
CA ARG A 104 -7.89 -10.09 1.36
C ARG A 104 -8.60 -11.44 1.37
N SER A 105 -9.93 -11.42 1.34
CA SER A 105 -10.71 -12.65 1.09
C SER A 105 -10.61 -13.03 -0.39
N PHE A 106 -10.25 -14.29 -0.68
CA PHE A 106 -10.37 -14.86 -2.01
C PHE A 106 -11.57 -15.82 -2.03
N SER A 107 -12.63 -15.43 -2.73
CA SER A 107 -13.77 -16.32 -2.95
C SER A 107 -13.45 -17.24 -4.13
N ILE A 108 -13.20 -18.52 -3.83
CA ILE A 108 -13.19 -19.56 -4.87
C ILE A 108 -14.65 -19.80 -5.26
N ARG A 109 -15.06 -19.32 -6.43
CA ARG A 109 -16.30 -19.77 -7.07
C ARG A 109 -16.07 -21.20 -7.55
N THR A 110 -16.40 -22.20 -6.73
CA THR A 110 -16.55 -23.58 -7.20
C THR A 110 -17.79 -23.63 -8.09
N GLY A 111 -17.58 -23.40 -9.39
CA GLY A 111 -18.58 -23.62 -10.42
C GLY A 111 -18.91 -25.10 -10.52
N ASN A 112 -20.00 -25.52 -9.89
CA ASN A 112 -20.58 -26.83 -10.13
C ASN A 112 -21.11 -26.86 -11.57
N ARG A 113 -20.30 -27.36 -12.50
CA ARG A 113 -20.70 -27.60 -13.89
C ARG A 113 -20.67 -29.10 -14.14
N ILE A 114 -21.60 -29.82 -13.53
CA ILE A 114 -21.93 -31.18 -13.98
C ILE A 114 -22.79 -31.01 -15.23
N ARG A 115 -22.15 -31.07 -16.41
CA ARG A 115 -22.83 -31.51 -17.63
C ARG A 115 -22.80 -33.03 -17.60
N THR A 116 -23.93 -33.66 -17.35
CA THR A 116 -24.19 -35.00 -17.87
C THR A 116 -24.99 -34.86 -19.16
N SER A 117 -24.53 -35.64 -20.14
CA SER A 117 -25.03 -35.87 -21.50
C SER A 117 -26.54 -35.93 -21.64
#